data_AF-A0A843KKM8-F1
#
_entry.id   AF-A0A843KKM8-F1
#
_cell.length_a   1.000
_cell.length_b   1.000
_cell.length_c   1.000
_cell.angle_alpha   90.00
_cell.angle_beta   90.00
_cell.angle_gamma   90.00
#
_symmetry.space_group_name_H-M   'P 1'
#
loop_
_entity.id
_entity.type
_entity.pdbx_description
1 polymer ?
#
loop_
_entity_poly.entity_id
_entity_poly.type
_entity_poly.pdbx_seq_one_letter_code
_entity_poly.pdbx_strand_id
1 'polypeptide(L)'
;TALSQYDIPYPVMNLGLGVERLAMILHNSQDLRALSYPQFQTEWSLSAREMAQMIAVEKAPSTPAGQAIAEAVVAVCAEHGDAPSPCAFVAWEGELFGRRIRVSVVEPEENTKLCGPAAQNEIVVYKQNIMGIPRTSRWEEAFAEGVSTGIKYIDAFAAQSAYEVEAAAMVGLGSETRVRIVRAPGDINIRISPALERFITSYKHKMDLRGPVFATVKSEILG
;
A
#
# COMPACT_ATOMS: atom_id res chain seq x y z
N THR A 1 -8.59 -20.84 66.98
CA THR A 1 -8.06 -19.89 65.95
C THR A 1 -8.36 -20.47 64.58
N ALA A 2 -8.27 -19.70 63.48
CA ALA A 2 -8.50 -20.27 62.15
C ALA A 2 -7.62 -21.51 61.86
N LEU A 3 -6.38 -21.54 62.37
CA LEU A 3 -5.44 -22.67 62.23
C LEU A 3 -5.88 -23.95 62.95
N SER A 4 -6.57 -23.83 64.09
CA SER A 4 -7.06 -25.00 64.85
C SER A 4 -8.25 -25.69 64.18
N GLN A 5 -8.90 -25.04 63.21
CA GLN A 5 -9.95 -25.65 62.39
C GLN A 5 -9.37 -26.54 61.27
N TYR A 6 -8.05 -26.48 61.05
CA TYR A 6 -7.33 -27.27 60.06
C TYR A 6 -6.22 -28.13 60.68
N ASP A 7 -6.26 -28.36 62.01
CA ASP A 7 -5.28 -29.15 62.75
C ASP A 7 -3.81 -28.70 62.57
N ILE A 8 -3.56 -27.39 62.38
CA ILE A 8 -2.21 -26.84 62.22
C ILE A 8 -1.67 -26.38 63.58
N PRO A 9 -0.64 -27.04 64.15
CA PRO A 9 -0.16 -26.76 65.52
C PRO A 9 0.89 -25.64 65.60
N TYR A 10 1.40 -25.15 64.47
CA TYR A 10 2.45 -24.13 64.39
C TYR A 10 1.92 -22.78 63.89
N PRO A 11 2.54 -21.66 64.28
CA PRO A 11 2.23 -20.35 63.70
C PRO A 11 2.66 -20.27 62.23
N VAL A 12 1.85 -19.64 61.39
CA VAL A 12 2.10 -19.47 59.95
C VAL A 12 2.13 -17.98 59.60
N MET A 13 3.14 -17.55 58.83
CA MET A 13 3.20 -16.23 58.22
C MET A 13 2.69 -16.33 56.79
N ASN A 14 1.70 -15.50 56.44
CA ASN A 14 1.16 -15.41 55.09
C ASN A 14 1.43 -14.01 54.51
N LEU A 15 2.05 -13.97 53.34
CA LEU A 15 2.27 -12.74 52.57
C LEU A 15 1.70 -12.93 51.17
N GLY A 16 0.77 -12.06 50.80
CA GLY A 16 0.21 -11.99 49.45
C GLY A 16 0.65 -10.71 48.75
N LEU A 17 1.14 -10.84 47.51
CA LEU A 17 1.43 -9.72 46.62
C LEU A 17 0.47 -9.78 45.42
N GLY A 18 -0.23 -8.68 45.15
CA GLY A 18 -1.10 -8.58 43.99
C GLY A 18 -0.29 -8.44 42.70
N VAL A 19 -0.31 -9.46 41.85
CA VAL A 19 0.43 -9.51 40.59
C VAL A 19 -0.01 -8.37 39.67
N GLU A 20 -1.31 -8.10 39.63
CA GLU A 20 -1.94 -7.05 38.84
C GLU A 20 -1.37 -5.66 39.16
N ARG A 21 -1.22 -5.34 40.45
CA ARG A 21 -0.69 -4.05 40.89
C ARG A 21 0.79 -3.91 40.56
N LEU A 22 1.56 -4.99 40.71
CA LEU A 22 2.97 -4.99 40.30
C LEU A 22 3.10 -4.79 38.79
N ALA A 23 2.28 -5.50 38.00
CA ALA A 23 2.26 -5.38 36.55
C ALA A 23 1.89 -3.97 36.09
N MET A 24 0.91 -3.32 36.74
CA MET A 24 0.58 -1.91 36.46
C MET A 24 1.77 -0.98 36.66
N ILE A 25 2.57 -1.18 37.72
CA ILE A 25 3.77 -0.37 37.98
C ILE A 25 4.85 -0.66 36.93
N LEU A 26 5.13 -1.93 36.65
CA LEU A 26 6.17 -2.35 35.69
C LEU A 26 5.88 -1.85 34.27
N HIS A 27 4.60 -1.81 33.88
CA HIS A 27 4.16 -1.38 32.56
C HIS A 27 3.63 0.06 32.51
N ASN A 28 3.77 0.82 33.59
CA ASN A 28 3.25 2.18 33.72
C ASN A 28 1.77 2.32 33.29
N SER A 29 0.96 1.31 33.59
CA SER A 29 -0.46 1.28 33.24
C SER A 29 -1.31 1.90 34.34
N GLN A 30 -2.26 2.76 33.94
CA GLN A 30 -3.16 3.45 34.86
C GLN A 30 -4.51 2.76 35.05
N ASP A 31 -4.89 1.81 34.18
CA ASP A 31 -6.15 1.06 34.27
C ASP A 31 -5.88 -0.45 34.25
N LEU A 32 -6.36 -1.15 35.28
CA LEU A 32 -6.19 -2.60 35.42
C LEU A 32 -6.96 -3.37 34.33
N ARG A 33 -8.15 -2.90 33.95
CA ARG A 33 -8.98 -3.56 32.93
C ARG A 33 -8.30 -3.46 31.58
N ALA A 34 -7.72 -2.29 31.32
CA ALA A 34 -6.91 -2.04 30.14
C ALA A 34 -5.71 -2.99 30.05
N LEU A 35 -4.99 -3.15 31.17
CA LEU A 35 -3.84 -4.06 31.26
C LEU A 35 -4.25 -5.54 31.12
N SER A 36 -5.36 -5.95 31.74
CA SER A 36 -5.78 -7.36 31.81
C SER A 36 -6.57 -7.81 30.57
N TYR A 37 -7.31 -6.90 29.94
CA TYR A 37 -8.20 -7.16 28.82
C TYR A 37 -8.01 -6.13 27.69
N PRO A 38 -6.80 -6.02 27.11
CA PRO A 38 -6.49 -5.00 26.10
C PRO A 38 -7.38 -5.09 24.85
N GLN A 39 -7.86 -6.28 24.48
CA GLN A 39 -8.73 -6.48 23.31
C GLN A 39 -10.11 -5.81 23.42
N PHE A 40 -10.56 -5.49 24.64
CA PHE A 40 -11.83 -4.80 24.87
C PHE A 40 -11.64 -3.30 25.08
N GLN A 41 -10.41 -2.80 24.95
CA GLN A 41 -10.15 -1.37 25.00
C GLN A 41 -10.47 -0.68 23.68
N THR A 42 -10.85 0.59 23.81
CA THR A 42 -11.19 1.48 22.70
C THR A 42 -9.96 2.14 22.07
N GLU A 43 -8.80 2.10 22.71
CA GLU A 43 -7.56 2.69 22.20
C GLU A 43 -6.80 1.67 21.34
N TRP A 44 -7.34 1.40 20.16
CA TRP A 44 -6.60 0.75 19.10
C TRP A 44 -5.57 1.74 18.55
N SER A 45 -4.31 1.33 18.47
CA SER A 45 -3.26 2.09 17.81
C SER A 45 -2.56 1.21 16.78
N LEU A 46 -2.21 1.80 15.64
CA LEU A 46 -1.39 1.19 14.62
C LEU A 46 -0.12 2.03 14.47
N SER A 47 1.03 1.36 14.48
CA SER A 47 2.28 1.99 14.11
C SER A 47 2.28 2.34 12.62
N ALA A 48 3.09 3.33 12.22
CA ALA A 48 3.23 3.70 10.81
C ALA A 48 3.68 2.51 9.93
N ARG A 49 4.46 1.58 10.50
CA ARG A 49 4.90 0.36 9.81
C ARG A 49 3.77 -0.64 9.60
N GLU A 50 2.93 -0.87 10.60
CA GLU A 50 1.76 -1.74 10.46
C GLU A 50 0.77 -1.15 9.45
N MET A 51 0.56 0.16 9.48
CA MET A 51 -0.25 0.86 8.47
C MET A 51 0.32 0.67 7.06
N ALA A 52 1.63 0.86 6.87
CA ALA A 52 2.27 0.68 5.56
C ALA A 52 2.14 -0.76 5.02
N GLN A 53 2.25 -1.77 5.90
CA GLN A 53 2.07 -3.18 5.53
C GLN A 53 0.62 -3.55 5.15
N MET A 54 -0.36 -2.74 5.56
CA MET A 54 -1.77 -2.90 5.22
C MET A 54 -2.15 -2.22 3.89
N ILE A 55 -1.18 -1.63 3.19
CA ILE A 55 -1.33 -1.03 1.86
C ILE A 55 -0.64 -1.95 0.86
N ALA A 56 -1.37 -2.39 -0.17
CA ALA A 56 -0.84 -3.29 -1.17
C ALA A 56 -1.36 -2.95 -2.57
N VAL A 57 -0.64 -3.43 -3.59
CA VAL A 57 -1.15 -3.45 -4.96
C VAL A 57 -2.28 -4.48 -5.06
N GLU A 58 -3.40 -4.12 -5.70
CA GLU A 58 -4.58 -4.99 -5.77
C GLU A 58 -4.44 -6.09 -6.83
N LYS A 59 -4.15 -5.70 -8.07
CA LYS A 59 -3.93 -6.58 -9.22
C LYS A 59 -2.45 -6.62 -9.57
N ALA A 60 -1.87 -7.81 -9.60
CA ALA A 60 -0.49 -8.03 -10.00
C ALA A 60 -0.43 -9.17 -11.04
N PRO A 61 0.50 -9.09 -12.01
CA PRO A 61 0.68 -10.17 -12.98
C PRO A 61 1.06 -11.47 -12.27
N SER A 62 0.64 -12.59 -12.84
CA SER A 62 0.90 -13.94 -12.30
C SER A 62 2.00 -14.68 -13.04
N THR A 63 2.42 -14.21 -14.21
CA THR A 63 3.47 -14.84 -15.01
C THR A 63 4.79 -14.05 -14.96
N PRO A 64 5.95 -14.72 -15.17
CA PRO A 64 7.23 -14.03 -15.29
C PRO A 64 7.26 -13.00 -16.41
N ALA A 65 6.54 -13.26 -17.52
CA ALA A 65 6.47 -12.33 -18.64
C ALA A 65 5.60 -11.10 -18.30
N GLY A 66 4.50 -11.26 -17.57
CA GLY A 66 3.73 -10.13 -17.06
C GLY A 66 4.54 -9.29 -16.06
N GLN A 67 5.33 -9.92 -15.20
CA GLN A 67 6.25 -9.19 -14.31
C GLN A 67 7.28 -8.37 -15.13
N ALA A 68 7.86 -8.95 -16.18
CA ALA A 68 8.76 -8.24 -17.08
C ALA A 68 8.06 -7.09 -17.84
N ILE A 69 6.79 -7.25 -18.22
CA ILE A 69 5.98 -6.17 -18.81
C ILE A 69 5.81 -5.03 -17.82
N ALA A 70 5.46 -5.32 -16.57
CA ALA A 70 5.29 -4.29 -15.54
C ALA A 70 6.61 -3.51 -15.33
N GLU A 71 7.72 -4.21 -15.19
CA GLU A 71 9.05 -3.60 -15.04
C GLU A 71 9.44 -2.75 -16.25
N ALA A 72 9.16 -3.22 -17.47
CA ALA A 72 9.43 -2.49 -18.68
C ALA A 72 8.56 -1.23 -18.84
N VAL A 73 7.28 -1.30 -18.45
CA VAL A 73 6.39 -0.12 -18.43
C VAL A 73 6.92 0.92 -17.44
N VAL A 74 7.33 0.52 -16.24
CA VAL A 74 7.94 1.44 -15.25
C VAL A 74 9.21 2.07 -15.81
N ALA A 75 10.07 1.30 -16.46
CA ALA A 75 11.31 1.80 -17.07
C ALA A 75 11.04 2.85 -18.15
N VAL A 76 10.11 2.58 -19.08
CA VAL A 76 9.72 3.54 -20.13
C VAL A 76 9.13 4.81 -19.54
N CYS A 77 8.25 4.69 -18.53
CA CYS A 77 7.67 5.86 -17.87
C CYS A 77 8.70 6.67 -17.08
N ALA A 78 9.75 6.04 -16.56
CA ALA A 78 10.85 6.74 -15.88
C ALA A 78 11.79 7.44 -16.88
N GLU A 79 12.06 6.85 -18.04
CA GLU A 79 12.97 7.40 -19.05
C GLU A 79 12.31 8.45 -19.95
N HIS A 80 11.07 8.19 -20.38
CA HIS A 80 10.34 8.99 -21.37
C HIS A 80 9.11 9.69 -20.82
N GLY A 81 8.87 9.69 -19.50
CA GLY A 81 7.68 10.28 -18.88
C GLY A 81 7.44 11.76 -19.22
N ASP A 82 8.51 12.51 -19.48
CA ASP A 82 8.47 13.93 -19.86
C ASP A 82 8.39 14.19 -21.38
N ALA A 83 8.34 13.14 -22.20
CA ALA A 83 8.28 13.27 -23.66
C ALA A 83 7.00 14.02 -24.08
N PRO A 84 7.10 15.01 -24.99
CA PRO A 84 5.95 15.75 -25.48
C PRO A 84 5.03 14.84 -26.29
N SER A 85 3.72 14.98 -26.07
CA SER A 85 2.70 14.24 -26.80
C SER A 85 2.34 14.90 -28.15
N PRO A 86 1.80 14.15 -29.13
CA PRO A 86 1.50 12.71 -29.10
C PRO A 86 2.76 11.85 -29.20
N CYS A 87 2.85 10.82 -28.36
CA CYS A 87 4.00 9.90 -28.38
C CYS A 87 3.59 8.45 -28.05
N ALA A 88 4.40 7.51 -28.52
CA ALA A 88 4.22 6.08 -28.28
C ALA A 88 5.59 5.41 -28.18
N PHE A 89 5.81 4.69 -27.08
CA PHE A 89 7.05 3.98 -26.81
C PHE A 89 6.75 2.50 -26.58
N VAL A 90 7.45 1.62 -27.27
CA VAL A 90 7.33 0.18 -27.05
C VAL A 90 8.05 -0.17 -25.75
N ALA A 91 7.32 -0.72 -24.78
CA ALA A 91 7.87 -1.17 -23.52
C ALA A 91 8.36 -2.61 -23.62
N TRP A 92 7.57 -3.48 -24.25
CA TRP A 92 7.88 -4.91 -24.31
C TRP A 92 7.33 -5.54 -25.59
N GLU A 93 8.08 -6.49 -26.15
CA GLU A 93 7.62 -7.34 -27.24
C GLU A 93 8.10 -8.77 -26.98
N GLY A 94 7.20 -9.75 -27.08
CA GLY A 94 7.52 -11.13 -26.81
C GLY A 94 6.32 -12.04 -26.95
N GLU A 95 6.45 -13.27 -26.46
CA GLU A 95 5.39 -14.28 -26.55
C GLU A 95 4.72 -14.48 -25.19
N LEU A 96 3.39 -14.45 -25.18
CA LEU A 96 2.55 -14.74 -24.02
C LEU A 96 1.45 -15.71 -24.43
N PHE A 97 1.33 -16.85 -23.74
CA PHE A 97 0.32 -17.89 -24.03
C PHE A 97 0.27 -18.32 -25.52
N GLY A 98 1.43 -18.49 -26.17
CA GLY A 98 1.51 -18.91 -27.57
C GLY A 98 1.25 -17.81 -28.60
N ARG A 99 1.19 -16.55 -28.18
CA ARG A 99 0.87 -15.39 -29.03
C ARG A 99 1.95 -14.34 -28.90
N ARG A 100 2.37 -13.73 -30.00
CA ARG A 100 3.27 -12.58 -29.95
C ARG A 100 2.48 -11.33 -29.59
N ILE A 101 2.98 -10.58 -28.62
CA ILE A 101 2.32 -9.39 -28.08
C ILE A 101 3.33 -8.27 -28.03
N ARG A 102 2.88 -7.08 -28.41
CA ARG A 102 3.59 -5.82 -28.22
C ARG A 102 2.83 -4.98 -27.20
N VAL A 103 3.55 -4.48 -26.20
CA VAL A 103 3.03 -3.57 -25.18
C VAL A 103 3.70 -2.22 -25.36
N SER A 104 2.91 -1.16 -25.43
CA SER A 104 3.37 0.22 -25.60
C SER A 104 2.75 1.15 -24.57
N VAL A 105 3.52 2.15 -24.14
CA VAL A 105 3.04 3.29 -23.35
C VAL A 105 2.76 4.41 -24.34
N VAL A 106 1.55 4.98 -24.30
CA VAL A 106 1.08 5.95 -25.29
C VAL A 106 0.41 7.15 -24.63
N GLU A 107 0.54 8.30 -25.25
CA GLU A 107 -0.27 9.49 -24.95
C GLU A 107 -0.77 10.09 -26.27
N PRO A 108 -2.06 9.92 -26.61
CA PRO A 108 -2.61 10.40 -27.88
C PRO A 108 -3.01 11.88 -27.86
N GLU A 109 -3.27 12.49 -26.70
CA GLU A 109 -3.71 13.89 -26.62
C GLU A 109 -2.54 14.86 -26.85
N GLU A 110 -2.70 15.89 -27.67
CA GLU A 110 -1.64 16.88 -27.94
C GLU A 110 -1.41 17.85 -26.77
N ASN A 111 -0.22 18.46 -26.71
CA ASN A 111 0.18 19.48 -25.72
C ASN A 111 0.22 18.98 -24.26
N THR A 112 0.46 17.69 -24.07
CA THR A 112 0.68 17.05 -22.76
C THR A 112 2.02 16.30 -22.77
N LYS A 113 2.22 15.42 -21.79
CA LYS A 113 3.41 14.59 -21.62
C LYS A 113 2.99 13.13 -21.53
N LEU A 114 3.91 12.20 -21.82
CA LEU A 114 3.65 10.75 -21.71
C LEU A 114 3.08 10.33 -20.35
N CYS A 115 3.56 10.94 -19.27
CA CYS A 115 3.06 10.69 -17.92
C CYS A 115 2.69 12.02 -17.23
N GLY A 116 1.56 12.00 -16.52
CA GLY A 116 1.13 13.09 -15.66
C GLY A 116 2.10 13.33 -14.48
N PRO A 117 2.08 14.53 -13.90
CA PRO A 117 3.07 14.95 -12.91
C PRO A 117 3.01 14.18 -11.59
N ALA A 118 1.91 13.46 -11.30
CA ALA A 118 1.79 12.62 -10.11
C ALA A 118 2.20 11.15 -10.33
N ALA A 119 2.62 10.75 -11.53
CA ALA A 119 2.98 9.35 -11.82
C ALA A 119 4.10 8.82 -10.93
N GLN A 120 5.02 9.69 -10.50
CA GLN A 120 6.14 9.34 -9.62
C GLN A 120 5.84 9.57 -8.13
N ASN A 121 4.60 9.88 -7.75
CA ASN A 121 4.23 9.99 -6.34
C ASN A 121 4.37 8.63 -5.66
N GLU A 122 4.89 8.63 -4.43
CA GLU A 122 5.09 7.45 -3.61
C GLU A 122 4.13 7.49 -2.42
N ILE A 123 3.61 6.32 -2.03
CA ILE A 123 2.69 6.21 -0.90
C ILE A 123 3.48 6.10 0.39
N VAL A 124 3.27 7.06 1.29
CA VAL A 124 3.96 7.19 2.56
C VAL A 124 2.95 7.30 3.69
N VAL A 125 3.23 6.63 4.80
CA VAL A 125 2.52 6.82 6.06
C VAL A 125 3.28 7.82 6.93
N TYR A 126 2.65 8.94 7.26
CA TYR A 126 3.26 9.99 8.07
C TYR A 126 2.25 10.62 9.03
N LYS A 127 2.63 10.77 10.32
CA LYS A 127 1.75 11.29 11.38
C LYS A 127 0.37 10.60 11.38
N GLN A 128 0.35 9.27 11.21
CA GLN A 128 -0.84 8.41 11.11
C GLN A 128 -1.78 8.74 9.93
N ASN A 129 -1.30 9.46 8.91
CA ASN A 129 -2.00 9.70 7.65
C ASN A 129 -1.35 8.91 6.52
N ILE A 130 -2.15 8.53 5.52
CA ILE A 130 -1.66 7.96 4.26
C ILE A 130 -1.60 9.08 3.22
N MET A 131 -0.45 9.28 2.61
CA MET A 131 -0.23 10.36 1.64
C MET A 131 0.45 9.82 0.39
N GLY A 132 -0.01 10.26 -0.78
CA GLY A 132 0.65 10.00 -2.05
C GLY A 132 1.35 11.24 -2.55
N ILE A 133 2.66 11.33 -2.28
CA ILE A 133 3.43 12.57 -2.41
C ILE A 133 4.67 12.38 -3.27
N PRO A 134 5.10 13.39 -4.04
CA PRO A 134 6.33 13.34 -4.81
C PRO A 134 7.55 13.56 -3.89
N ARG A 135 8.68 12.93 -4.23
CA ARG A 135 9.98 13.18 -3.57
C ARG A 135 10.52 14.55 -3.97
N THR A 136 10.11 15.57 -3.23
CA THR A 136 10.56 16.96 -3.36
C THR A 136 10.94 17.50 -1.98
N SER A 137 11.74 18.58 -1.94
CA SER A 137 12.19 19.21 -0.68
C SER A 137 11.04 19.59 0.26
N ARG A 138 9.85 19.89 -0.30
CA ARG A 138 8.64 20.18 0.48
C ARG A 138 8.20 19.01 1.37
N TRP A 139 8.49 17.77 0.98
CA TRP A 139 8.00 16.57 1.65
C TRP A 139 9.11 15.75 2.31
N GLU A 140 10.32 16.32 2.43
CA GLU A 140 11.48 15.62 2.98
C GLU A 140 11.24 15.09 4.40
N GLU A 141 10.58 15.87 5.26
CA GLU A 141 10.17 15.47 6.63
C GLU A 141 9.31 14.19 6.60
N ALA A 142 8.37 14.08 5.67
CA ALA A 142 7.49 12.92 5.57
C ALA A 142 8.23 11.64 5.15
N PHE A 143 9.27 11.76 4.31
CA PHE A 143 10.11 10.62 3.92
C PHE A 143 11.18 10.27 4.97
N ALA A 144 11.63 11.25 5.77
CA ALA A 144 12.64 11.05 6.81
C ALA A 144 12.04 10.48 8.10
N GLU A 145 10.87 10.96 8.51
CA GLU A 145 10.22 10.57 9.77
C GLU A 145 9.05 9.59 9.57
N GLY A 146 8.53 9.48 8.35
CA GLY A 146 7.45 8.56 8.01
C GLY A 146 7.95 7.17 7.63
N VAL A 147 7.01 6.33 7.20
CA VAL A 147 7.30 5.00 6.66
C VAL A 147 6.79 4.95 5.23
N SER A 148 7.71 4.82 4.28
CA SER A 148 7.33 4.58 2.89
C SER A 148 6.87 3.14 2.68
N THR A 149 5.85 2.96 1.84
CA THR A 149 5.45 1.65 1.32
C THR A 149 6.39 1.14 0.23
N GLY A 150 7.18 2.03 -0.38
CA GLY A 150 7.99 1.74 -1.57
C GLY A 150 7.17 1.64 -2.87
N ILE A 151 5.85 1.85 -2.81
CA ILE A 151 4.96 1.77 -3.97
C ILE A 151 4.77 3.16 -4.55
N LYS A 152 5.21 3.38 -5.79
CA LYS A 152 4.84 4.55 -6.57
C LYS A 152 3.56 4.30 -7.37
N TYR A 153 2.94 5.38 -7.82
CA TYR A 153 1.72 5.31 -8.61
C TYR A 153 1.95 4.59 -9.93
N ILE A 154 3.08 4.84 -10.57
CA ILE A 154 3.43 4.15 -11.80
C ILE A 154 3.68 2.65 -11.58
N ASP A 155 4.23 2.25 -10.44
CA ASP A 155 4.48 0.84 -10.13
C ASP A 155 3.15 0.07 -10.00
N ALA A 156 2.19 0.65 -9.29
CA ALA A 156 0.87 0.05 -9.11
C ALA A 156 0.07 0.02 -10.42
N PHE A 157 0.14 1.09 -11.22
CA PHE A 157 -0.48 1.14 -12.55
C PHE A 157 0.15 0.17 -13.56
N ALA A 158 1.49 0.01 -13.53
CA ALA A 158 2.19 -0.93 -14.39
C ALA A 158 1.83 -2.38 -14.04
N ALA A 159 1.73 -2.70 -12.75
CA ALA A 159 1.24 -4.01 -12.28
C ALA A 159 -0.20 -4.28 -12.74
N GLN A 160 -1.09 -3.27 -12.67
CA GLN A 160 -2.45 -3.37 -13.20
C GLN A 160 -2.44 -3.64 -14.70
N SER A 161 -1.69 -2.85 -15.45
CA SER A 161 -1.62 -2.94 -16.91
C SER A 161 -1.10 -4.31 -17.33
N ALA A 162 -0.03 -4.80 -16.70
CA ALA A 162 0.49 -6.14 -16.97
C ALA A 162 -0.53 -7.24 -16.67
N TYR A 163 -1.25 -7.16 -15.55
CA TYR A 163 -2.32 -8.10 -15.23
C TYR A 163 -3.44 -8.11 -16.32
N GLU A 164 -3.86 -6.93 -16.79
CA GLU A 164 -4.89 -6.82 -17.84
C GLU A 164 -4.35 -7.31 -19.21
N VAL A 165 -3.07 -7.09 -19.52
CA VAL A 165 -2.41 -7.67 -20.71
C VAL A 165 -2.39 -9.19 -20.64
N GLU A 166 -2.03 -9.78 -19.49
CA GLU A 166 -2.05 -11.24 -19.32
C GLU A 166 -3.46 -11.81 -19.51
N ALA A 167 -4.46 -11.18 -18.89
CA ALA A 167 -5.84 -11.60 -19.00
C ALA A 167 -6.36 -11.54 -20.46
N ALA A 168 -6.05 -10.45 -21.17
CA ALA A 168 -6.46 -10.27 -22.57
C ALA A 168 -5.73 -11.23 -23.52
N ALA A 169 -4.43 -11.44 -23.31
CA ALA A 169 -3.62 -12.38 -24.07
C ALA A 169 -4.13 -13.83 -23.98
N MET A 170 -4.63 -14.23 -22.81
CA MET A 170 -5.17 -15.57 -22.57
C MET A 170 -6.37 -15.86 -23.47
N VAL A 171 -7.22 -14.85 -23.73
CA VAL A 171 -8.38 -14.94 -24.63
C VAL A 171 -8.08 -14.51 -26.07
N GLY A 172 -6.83 -14.14 -26.37
CA GLY A 172 -6.42 -13.72 -27.70
C GLY A 172 -6.93 -12.35 -28.11
N LEU A 173 -7.05 -11.41 -27.16
CA LEU A 173 -7.39 -10.01 -27.40
C LEU A 173 -6.25 -9.08 -26.97
N GLY A 174 -6.22 -7.87 -27.54
CA GLY A 174 -5.43 -6.76 -27.00
C GLY A 174 -6.14 -6.09 -25.82
N SER A 175 -5.42 -5.25 -25.09
CA SER A 175 -5.94 -4.49 -23.96
C SER A 175 -5.51 -3.02 -24.02
N GLU A 176 -6.32 -2.15 -23.44
CA GLU A 176 -5.98 -0.75 -23.20
C GLU A 176 -6.30 -0.42 -21.75
N THR A 177 -5.27 -0.14 -20.96
CA THR A 177 -5.41 0.28 -19.55
C THR A 177 -5.02 1.74 -19.46
N ARG A 178 -5.88 2.56 -18.87
CA ARG A 178 -5.65 4.01 -18.73
C ARG A 178 -5.94 4.47 -17.32
N VAL A 179 -5.12 5.38 -16.81
CA VAL A 179 -5.39 6.13 -15.59
C VAL A 179 -5.33 7.61 -15.87
N ARG A 180 -6.26 8.37 -15.27
CA ARG A 180 -6.38 9.83 -15.45
C ARG A 180 -6.02 10.55 -14.15
N ILE A 181 -7.03 11.03 -13.44
CA ILE A 181 -6.90 11.68 -12.14
C ILE A 181 -7.24 10.67 -11.07
N VAL A 182 -6.28 10.38 -10.19
CA VAL A 182 -6.47 9.54 -9.01
C VAL A 182 -7.27 10.33 -7.96
N ARG A 183 -8.39 9.77 -7.51
CA ARG A 183 -9.26 10.31 -6.47
C ARG A 183 -9.34 9.37 -5.27
N ALA A 184 -9.30 8.07 -5.52
CA ALA A 184 -9.35 7.01 -4.53
C ALA A 184 -8.20 6.00 -4.77
N PRO A 185 -7.84 5.18 -3.77
CA PRO A 185 -6.79 4.15 -3.91
C PRO A 185 -7.02 3.20 -5.10
N GLY A 186 -8.27 2.78 -5.32
CA GLY A 186 -8.64 1.88 -6.41
C GLY A 186 -8.41 2.47 -7.83
N ASP A 187 -8.35 3.79 -7.99
CA ASP A 187 -8.08 4.42 -9.29
C ASP A 187 -6.65 4.16 -9.78
N ILE A 188 -5.74 3.79 -8.87
CA ILE A 188 -4.33 3.48 -9.18
C ILE A 188 -3.93 2.08 -8.70
N ASN A 189 -4.89 1.15 -8.64
CA ASN A 189 -4.64 -0.25 -8.30
C ASN A 189 -4.06 -0.47 -6.89
N ILE A 190 -4.44 0.38 -5.94
CA ILE A 190 -4.05 0.27 -4.53
C ILE A 190 -5.22 -0.23 -3.70
N ARG A 191 -4.98 -1.29 -2.95
CA ARG A 191 -5.88 -1.84 -1.95
C ARG A 191 -5.42 -1.44 -0.56
N ILE A 192 -6.34 -0.88 0.20
CA ILE A 192 -6.17 -0.59 1.62
C ILE A 192 -6.91 -1.68 2.40
N SER A 193 -6.28 -2.25 3.42
CA SER A 193 -6.96 -3.23 4.29
C SER A 193 -8.21 -2.59 4.92
N PRO A 194 -9.36 -3.29 4.98
CA PRO A 194 -10.57 -2.79 5.64
C PRO A 194 -10.35 -2.44 7.12
N ALA A 195 -9.37 -3.06 7.78
CA ALA A 195 -8.98 -2.72 9.14
C ALA A 195 -8.35 -1.30 9.18
N LEU A 196 -7.44 -1.00 8.27
CA LEU A 196 -6.78 0.31 8.17
C LEU A 196 -7.75 1.42 7.80
N GLU A 197 -8.70 1.18 6.89
CA GLU A 197 -9.73 2.17 6.54
C GLU A 197 -10.60 2.55 7.75
N ARG A 198 -11.00 1.55 8.56
CA ARG A 198 -11.74 1.78 9.80
C ARG A 198 -10.89 2.55 10.79
N PHE A 199 -9.62 2.16 10.98
CA PHE A 199 -8.69 2.87 11.86
C PHE A 199 -8.59 4.35 11.49
N ILE A 200 -8.29 4.67 10.22
CA ILE A 200 -8.16 6.06 9.74
C ILE A 200 -9.44 6.86 10.02
N THR A 201 -10.60 6.25 9.73
CA THR A 201 -11.90 6.91 9.90
C THR A 201 -12.25 7.13 11.38
N SER A 202 -12.06 6.11 12.22
CA SER A 202 -12.37 6.13 13.66
C SER A 202 -11.53 7.17 14.41
N TYR A 203 -10.26 7.33 14.04
CA TYR A 203 -9.34 8.27 14.69
C TYR A 203 -9.19 9.61 13.94
N LYS A 204 -10.05 9.87 12.94
CA LYS A 204 -10.08 11.12 12.15
C LYS A 204 -8.74 11.46 11.47
N HIS A 205 -7.98 10.44 11.09
CA HIS A 205 -6.83 10.59 10.21
C HIS A 205 -7.27 10.78 8.75
N LYS A 206 -6.31 11.10 7.88
CA LYS A 206 -6.56 11.35 6.46
C LYS A 206 -5.85 10.34 5.57
N MET A 207 -6.51 10.03 4.47
CA MET A 207 -5.94 9.34 3.32
C MET A 207 -6.03 10.26 2.11
N ASP A 208 -4.91 10.78 1.66
CA ASP A 208 -4.83 11.68 0.50
C ASP A 208 -3.88 11.11 -0.56
N LEU A 209 -4.46 10.38 -1.50
CA LEU A 209 -3.75 9.78 -2.64
C LEU A 209 -4.06 10.52 -3.95
N ARG A 210 -4.54 11.77 -3.90
CA ARG A 210 -5.02 12.44 -5.12
C ARG A 210 -3.87 12.93 -5.99
N GLY A 211 -4.06 12.85 -7.32
CA GLY A 211 -3.09 13.41 -8.27
C GLY A 211 -3.37 13.05 -9.72
N PRO A 212 -3.01 13.92 -10.68
CA PRO A 212 -3.10 13.62 -12.11
C PRO A 212 -1.94 12.70 -12.55
N VAL A 213 -2.24 11.44 -12.86
CA VAL A 213 -1.24 10.44 -13.31
C VAL A 213 -1.17 10.35 -14.82
N PHE A 214 -2.30 10.48 -15.54
CA PHE A 214 -2.40 10.47 -17.00
C PHE A 214 -1.38 9.53 -17.68
N ALA A 215 -1.70 8.25 -17.75
CA ALA A 215 -0.88 7.26 -18.43
C ALA A 215 -1.77 6.22 -19.10
N THR A 216 -1.38 5.77 -20.29
CA THR A 216 -2.09 4.74 -21.04
C THR A 216 -1.11 3.66 -21.50
N VAL A 217 -1.44 2.41 -21.24
CA VAL A 217 -0.72 1.23 -21.73
C VAL A 217 -1.63 0.48 -22.69
N LYS A 218 -1.12 0.20 -23.89
CA LYS A 218 -1.81 -0.59 -24.91
C LYS A 218 -1.07 -1.89 -25.16
N SER A 219 -1.81 -2.96 -25.39
CA SER A 219 -1.27 -4.20 -25.92
C SER A 219 -1.97 -4.61 -27.20
N GLU A 220 -1.17 -5.10 -28.14
CA GLU A 220 -1.59 -5.57 -29.45
C GLU A 220 -1.03 -6.96 -29.70
N ILE A 221 -1.84 -7.83 -30.28
CA ILE A 221 -1.40 -9.15 -30.72
C ILE A 221 -0.79 -9.00 -32.11
N LEU A 222 0.47 -9.40 -32.22
CA LEU A 222 1.19 -9.54 -33.47
C LEU A 222 0.84 -10.95 -34.01
N GLY A 223 0.14 -10.98 -35.15
CA GLY A 223 -0.44 -12.20 -35.73
C GLY A 223 0.52 -13.34 -35.98
#